data_AF-A0A2X0QJ17-F1
#
_entry.id   AF-A0A2X0QJ17-F1
#
_cell.length_a   1.000
_cell.length_b   1.000
_cell.length_c   1.000
_cell.angle_alpha   90.00
_cell.angle_beta   90.00
_cell.angle_gamma   90.00
#
_symmetry.space_group_name_H-M   'P 1'
#
loop_
_entity.id
_entity.type
_entity.pdbx_description
1 polymer ?
#
loop_
_entity_poly.entity_id
_entity_poly.type
_entity_poly.pdbx_seq_one_letter_code
_entity_poly.pdbx_strand_id
1 'polypeptide(L)'
;MKKVLFIQTGFGVDVHGQDVTKAAVRAVDNAIYHNSMAGIEAMLPNEDLNNMCVTVKLAIPTDESELDIEAVKARIPFGTVTVETQRGGMVTTHGIIIPEKGDKNDLMYIVNASVEAGY
;
A
#
# COMPACT_ATOMS: atom_id res chain seq x y z
N MET A 1 11.88 -0.34 13.70
CA MET A 1 11.73 1.13 13.85
C MET A 1 11.77 1.46 15.34
N LYS A 2 12.53 2.48 15.75
CA LYS A 2 12.68 2.88 17.17
C LYS A 2 11.57 3.84 17.63
N LYS A 3 11.09 4.73 16.74
CA LYS A 3 10.01 5.68 17.01
C LYS A 3 9.15 5.89 15.77
N VAL A 4 7.83 5.79 15.93
CA VAL A 4 6.85 6.17 14.89
C VAL A 4 6.58 7.66 15.00
N LEU A 5 6.61 8.37 13.87
CA LEU A 5 6.33 9.80 13.78
C LEU A 5 4.90 10.05 13.34
N PHE A 6 4.44 9.33 12.31
CA PHE A 6 3.08 9.44 11.80
C PHE A 6 2.64 8.14 11.13
N ILE A 7 1.32 8.01 10.98
CA ILE A 7 0.67 6.90 10.30
C ILE A 7 -0.32 7.48 9.32
N GLN A 8 -0.26 7.03 8.07
CA GLN A 8 -1.18 7.39 7.01
C GLN A 8 -1.92 6.12 6.57
N THR A 9 -3.24 6.22 6.40
CA THR A 9 -4.05 5.08 6.02
C THR A 9 -4.78 5.35 4.73
N GLY A 10 -5.02 4.28 3.97
CA GLY A 10 -5.69 4.35 2.69
C GLY A 10 -6.30 3.01 2.31
N PHE A 11 -7.03 3.02 1.21
CA PHE A 11 -7.53 1.80 0.58
C PHE A 11 -7.42 1.90 -0.93
N GLY A 12 -7.32 0.75 -1.56
CA GLY A 12 -7.20 0.62 -3.00
C GLY A 12 -8.07 -0.51 -3.48
N VAL A 13 -8.70 -0.30 -4.62
CA VAL A 13 -9.62 -1.25 -5.22
C VAL A 13 -9.09 -1.66 -6.57
N ASP A 14 -9.00 -2.95 -6.82
CA ASP A 14 -8.99 -3.49 -8.16
C ASP A 14 -10.39 -3.96 -8.52
N VAL A 15 -11.02 -3.22 -9.43
CA VAL A 15 -12.40 -3.49 -9.87
C VAL A 15 -12.48 -4.56 -10.96
N HIS A 16 -11.34 -4.85 -11.61
CA HIS A 16 -11.23 -5.79 -12.73
C HIS A 16 -9.84 -6.41 -12.78
N GLY A 17 -9.77 -7.70 -13.06
CA GLY A 17 -8.52 -8.39 -13.35
C GLY A 17 -7.81 -9.05 -12.17
N GLN A 18 -8.45 -9.08 -10.99
CA GLN A 18 -8.01 -9.86 -9.82
C GLN A 18 -6.52 -9.66 -9.51
N ASP A 19 -6.08 -8.40 -9.61
CA ASP A 19 -4.69 -7.99 -9.43
C ASP A 19 -4.53 -7.38 -8.05
N VAL A 20 -4.06 -8.21 -7.11
CA VAL A 20 -3.79 -7.79 -5.72
C VAL A 20 -2.73 -6.68 -5.65
N THR A 21 -1.76 -6.68 -6.56
CA THR A 21 -0.69 -5.67 -6.63
C THR A 21 -1.27 -4.32 -6.99
N LYS A 22 -2.13 -4.27 -7.99
CA LYS A 22 -2.81 -3.04 -8.40
C LYS A 22 -3.70 -2.48 -7.30
N ALA A 23 -4.45 -3.32 -6.58
CA ALA A 23 -5.22 -2.89 -5.41
C ALA A 23 -4.29 -2.36 -4.30
N ALA A 24 -3.19 -3.05 -4.00
CA ALA A 24 -2.23 -2.64 -2.97
C ALA A 24 -1.52 -1.32 -3.30
N VAL A 25 -1.04 -1.15 -4.53
CA VAL A 25 -0.42 0.10 -4.99
C VAL A 25 -1.39 1.27 -4.87
N ARG A 26 -2.65 1.08 -5.28
CA ARG A 26 -3.70 2.09 -5.10
C ARG A 26 -3.94 2.42 -3.63
N ALA A 27 -3.85 1.44 -2.74
CA ALA A 27 -4.04 1.66 -1.31
C ALA A 27 -2.93 2.50 -0.69
N VAL A 28 -1.67 2.21 -1.05
CA VAL A 28 -0.52 3.02 -0.62
C VAL A 28 -0.58 4.42 -1.20
N ASP A 29 -0.90 4.53 -2.49
CA ASP A 29 -1.08 5.82 -3.16
C ASP A 29 -2.15 6.66 -2.45
N ASN A 30 -3.32 6.06 -2.20
CA ASN A 30 -4.40 6.73 -1.49
C ASN A 30 -3.97 7.22 -0.10
N ALA A 31 -3.15 6.44 0.61
CA ALA A 31 -2.64 6.79 1.93
C ALA A 31 -1.71 8.02 1.89
N ILE A 32 -0.82 8.12 0.90
CA ILE A 32 0.28 9.11 0.94
C ILE A 32 0.04 10.36 0.08
N TYR A 33 -0.70 10.28 -1.03
CA TYR A 33 -0.72 11.36 -2.05
C TYR A 33 -1.37 12.67 -1.60
N HIS A 34 -2.26 12.63 -0.61
CA HIS A 34 -2.97 13.84 -0.12
C HIS A 34 -2.24 14.53 1.03
N ASN A 35 -1.04 14.07 1.39
CA ASN A 35 -0.27 14.58 2.51
C ASN A 35 1.00 15.28 2.03
N SER A 36 1.40 16.33 2.74
CA SER A 36 2.72 16.94 2.60
C SER A 36 3.38 17.01 3.96
N MET A 37 4.65 16.62 4.03
CA MET A 37 5.39 16.47 5.29
C MET A 37 6.57 17.43 5.29
N ALA A 38 6.26 18.71 5.07
CA ALA A 38 7.25 19.77 5.09
C ALA A 38 8.00 19.78 6.43
N GLY A 39 9.33 19.70 6.37
CA GLY A 39 10.20 19.73 7.55
C GLY A 39 10.36 18.39 8.29
N ILE A 40 9.91 17.26 7.73
CA ILE A 40 10.08 15.95 8.37
C ILE A 40 11.56 15.59 8.60
N GLU A 41 12.46 16.10 7.74
CA GLU A 41 13.91 15.93 7.87
C GLU A 41 14.41 16.33 9.27
N ALA A 42 13.93 17.44 9.83
CA ALA A 42 14.35 17.94 11.14
C ALA A 42 13.95 17.02 12.31
N MET A 43 13.03 16.07 12.08
CA MET A 43 12.62 15.08 13.07
C MET A 43 13.40 13.77 12.97
N LEU A 44 14.20 13.58 11.91
CA LEU A 44 14.96 12.37 11.65
C LEU A 44 16.38 12.46 12.22
N PRO A 45 17.04 11.31 12.50
CA PRO A 45 18.45 11.30 12.89
C PRO A 45 19.31 12.01 11.85
N ASN A 46 20.21 12.88 12.33
CA ASN A 46 21.13 13.67 11.50
C ASN A 46 20.45 14.55 10.44
N GLU A 47 19.14 14.81 10.61
CA GLU A 47 18.35 15.62 9.67
C GLU A 47 18.38 15.08 8.21
N ASP A 48 18.49 13.76 8.05
CA ASP A 48 18.62 13.10 6.74
C ASP A 48 17.41 12.20 6.44
N LEU A 49 16.74 12.46 5.30
CA LEU A 49 15.60 11.69 4.81
C LEU A 49 15.91 10.21 4.56
N ASN A 50 17.18 9.85 4.31
CA ASN A 50 17.59 8.46 4.13
C ASN A 50 17.50 7.65 5.44
N ASN A 51 17.47 8.32 6.59
CA ASN A 51 17.29 7.68 7.90
C ASN A 51 15.82 7.40 8.21
N MET A 52 14.89 7.76 7.31
CA MET A 52 13.49 7.38 7.44
C MET A 52 13.33 5.87 7.23
N CYS A 53 12.67 5.22 8.17
CA CYS A 53 12.16 3.85 8.04
C CYS A 53 10.65 3.92 7.79
N VAL A 54 10.18 3.17 6.80
CA VAL A 54 8.76 3.07 6.46
C VAL A 54 8.32 1.62 6.52
N THR A 55 7.29 1.33 7.30
CA THR A 55 6.59 0.04 7.30
C THR A 55 5.25 0.21 6.61
N VAL A 56 5.07 -0.46 5.48
CA VAL A 56 3.80 -0.53 4.75
C VAL A 56 3.11 -1.83 5.17
N LYS A 57 2.00 -1.72 5.90
CA LYS A 57 1.15 -2.85 6.25
C LYS A 57 -0.04 -2.92 5.30
N LEU A 58 -0.24 -4.08 4.68
CA LEU A 58 -1.34 -4.34 3.75
C LEU A 58 -2.28 -5.40 4.32
N ALA A 59 -3.56 -5.06 4.41
CA ALA A 59 -4.62 -6.02 4.71
C ALA A 59 -5.20 -6.53 3.39
N ILE A 60 -4.89 -7.78 3.06
CA ILE A 60 -5.14 -8.39 1.75
C ILE A 60 -6.24 -9.45 1.86
N PRO A 61 -7.26 -9.43 0.98
CA PRO A 61 -8.39 -10.34 1.09
C PRO A 61 -8.14 -11.74 0.53
N THR A 62 -7.35 -11.84 -0.54
CA THR A 62 -6.97 -13.10 -1.19
C THR A 62 -5.71 -12.89 -2.04
N ASP A 63 -5.15 -13.99 -2.54
CA ASP A 63 -4.07 -14.01 -3.54
C ASP A 63 -2.80 -13.28 -3.07
N GLU A 64 -2.57 -13.23 -1.76
CA GLU A 64 -1.42 -12.58 -1.12
C GLU A 64 -0.07 -13.03 -1.70
N SER A 65 0.04 -14.29 -2.13
CA SER A 65 1.23 -14.85 -2.78
C SER A 65 1.52 -14.26 -4.16
N GLU A 66 0.56 -13.58 -4.78
CA GLU A 66 0.70 -12.92 -6.09
C GLU A 66 1.10 -11.44 -5.96
N LEU A 67 1.28 -10.93 -4.75
CA LEU A 67 1.67 -9.54 -4.51
C LEU A 67 3.12 -9.27 -4.99
N ASP A 68 3.28 -8.30 -5.89
CA ASP A 68 4.57 -7.72 -6.21
C ASP A 68 4.96 -6.69 -5.12
N ILE A 69 5.78 -7.17 -4.19
CA ILE A 69 6.29 -6.36 -3.07
C ILE A 69 7.13 -5.18 -3.57
N GLU A 70 7.88 -5.33 -4.66
CA GLU A 70 8.77 -4.28 -5.15
C GLU A 70 7.96 -3.15 -5.81
N ALA A 71 6.86 -3.47 -6.50
CA ALA A 71 5.91 -2.48 -6.99
C ALA A 71 5.30 -1.63 -5.86
N VAL A 72 4.99 -2.25 -4.72
CA VAL A 72 4.50 -1.55 -3.52
C VAL A 72 5.59 -0.65 -2.92
N LYS A 73 6.82 -1.17 -2.75
CA LYS A 73 7.95 -0.38 -2.21
C LYS A 73 8.27 0.84 -3.07
N ALA A 74 8.20 0.71 -4.39
CA ALA A 74 8.46 1.78 -5.34
C ALA A 74 7.50 2.97 -5.23
N ARG A 75 6.41 2.85 -4.45
CA ARG A 75 5.48 3.97 -4.18
C ARG A 75 5.98 4.92 -3.09
N ILE A 76 6.90 4.46 -2.23
CA ILE A 76 7.45 5.28 -1.17
C ILE A 76 8.72 5.99 -1.68
N PRO A 77 8.78 7.33 -1.69
CA PRO A 77 9.84 8.07 -2.37
C PRO A 77 11.18 8.11 -1.63
N PHE A 78 11.20 7.95 -0.31
CA PHE A 78 12.39 8.11 0.52
C PHE A 78 12.43 7.08 1.66
N GLY A 79 13.64 6.80 2.14
CA GLY A 79 13.87 5.93 3.28
C GLY A 79 13.97 4.44 2.94
N THR A 80 14.08 3.63 4.00
CA THR A 80 14.11 2.17 3.89
C THR A 80 12.69 1.62 4.09
N VAL A 81 12.21 0.83 3.12
CA VAL A 81 10.82 0.37 3.09
C VAL A 81 10.73 -1.12 3.38
N THR A 82 9.90 -1.47 4.36
CA THR A 82 9.49 -2.84 4.67
C THR A 82 8.01 -2.98 4.34
N VAL A 83 7.63 -4.09 3.70
CA VAL A 83 6.23 -4.44 3.44
C VAL A 83 5.86 -5.62 4.33
N GLU A 84 4.77 -5.46 5.06
CA GLU A 84 4.15 -6.50 5.88
C GLU A 84 2.73 -6.75 5.36
N THR A 85 2.34 -8.01 5.28
CA THR A 85 1.02 -8.41 4.79
C THR A 85 0.28 -9.17 5.88
N GLN A 86 -1.04 -9.03 5.88
CA GLN A 86 -1.94 -9.80 6.73
C GLN A 86 -3.26 -10.04 6.01
N ARG A 87 -3.97 -11.11 6.40
CA ARG A 87 -5.33 -11.35 5.91
C ARG A 87 -6.27 -10.24 6.40
N GLY A 88 -7.06 -9.68 5.49
CA GLY A 88 -8.03 -8.62 5.79
C GLY A 88 -8.65 -8.06 4.52
N GLY A 89 -8.94 -6.76 4.43
CA GLY A 89 -9.53 -6.18 3.22
C GLY A 89 -10.92 -6.72 2.91
N MET A 90 -11.31 -6.74 1.62
CA MET A 90 -12.58 -7.32 1.17
C MET A 90 -12.49 -7.90 -0.25
N VAL A 91 -13.05 -9.10 -0.42
CA VAL A 91 -13.48 -9.62 -1.74
C VAL A 91 -14.96 -9.31 -1.88
N THR A 92 -15.37 -8.79 -3.04
CA THR A 92 -16.79 -8.65 -3.40
C THR A 92 -16.98 -8.86 -4.89
N THR A 93 -18.20 -8.99 -5.37
CA THR A 93 -18.49 -9.13 -6.82
C THR A 93 -18.69 -7.76 -7.47
N HIS A 94 -18.17 -7.56 -8.70
CA HIS A 94 -18.61 -6.45 -9.55
C HIS A 94 -19.80 -6.80 -10.45
N GLY A 95 -20.22 -8.08 -10.46
CA GLY A 95 -21.49 -8.53 -11.04
C GLY A 95 -21.52 -8.78 -12.55
N ILE A 96 -20.43 -8.51 -13.30
CA ILE A 96 -20.37 -8.74 -14.76
C ILE A 96 -18.93 -9.07 -15.17
N ILE A 97 -18.66 -10.23 -15.78
CA ILE A 97 -17.31 -10.57 -16.27
C ILE A 97 -17.05 -9.88 -17.61
N ILE A 98 -16.00 -9.06 -17.70
CA ILE A 98 -15.57 -8.37 -18.92
C ILE A 98 -14.14 -8.82 -19.28
N PRO A 99 -13.97 -9.90 -20.09
CA PRO A 99 -12.65 -10.46 -20.40
C PRO A 99 -11.67 -9.44 -21.01
N GLU A 100 -12.17 -8.49 -21.80
CA GLU A 100 -11.39 -7.41 -22.42
C GLU A 100 -10.76 -6.44 -21.41
N LYS A 101 -11.28 -6.41 -20.17
CA LYS A 101 -10.74 -5.63 -19.05
C LYS A 101 -9.81 -6.44 -18.14
N GLY A 102 -9.56 -7.70 -18.49
CA GLY A 102 -8.66 -8.60 -17.77
C GLY A 102 -9.33 -9.52 -16.75
N ASP A 103 -10.67 -9.50 -16.64
CA ASP A 103 -11.41 -10.32 -15.67
C ASP A 103 -11.18 -11.82 -15.91
N LYS A 104 -10.63 -12.49 -14.89
CA LYS A 104 -10.55 -13.95 -14.77
C LYS A 104 -11.81 -14.52 -14.10
N ASN A 105 -12.42 -13.75 -13.20
CA ASN A 105 -13.68 -14.03 -12.52
C ASN A 105 -14.45 -12.73 -12.24
N ASP A 106 -15.55 -12.78 -11.48
CA ASP A 106 -16.40 -11.62 -11.17
C ASP A 106 -15.99 -10.87 -9.88
N LEU A 107 -14.80 -11.15 -9.34
CA LEU A 107 -14.36 -10.61 -8.06
C LEU A 107 -13.59 -9.29 -8.20
N MET A 108 -13.86 -8.39 -7.27
CA MET A 108 -13.07 -7.18 -6.98
C MET A 108 -12.29 -7.36 -5.70
N TYR A 109 -11.07 -6.83 -5.66
CA TYR A 109 -10.22 -6.87 -4.48
C TYR A 109 -10.08 -5.47 -3.89
N ILE A 110 -10.36 -5.36 -2.59
CA ILE A 110 -10.19 -4.13 -1.82
C ILE A 110 -9.12 -4.39 -0.78
N VAL A 111 -8.00 -3.68 -0.90
CA VAL A 111 -6.85 -3.74 0.00
C VAL A 111 -6.83 -2.49 0.87
N ASN A 112 -6.59 -2.64 2.16
CA ASN A 112 -6.32 -1.52 3.05
C ASN A 112 -4.82 -1.39 3.30
N ALA A 113 -4.33 -0.16 3.43
CA ALA A 113 -2.94 0.15 3.73
C ALA A 113 -2.82 0.99 5.01
N SER A 114 -1.81 0.68 5.81
CA SER A 114 -1.25 1.55 6.86
C SER A 114 0.22 1.79 6.52
N VAL A 115 0.57 3.04 6.26
CA VAL A 115 1.94 3.49 5.99
C VAL A 115 2.46 4.17 7.24
N GLU A 116 3.33 3.48 7.96
CA GLU A 116 3.92 3.92 9.21
C GLU A 116 5.33 4.42 8.94
N ALA A 117 5.63 5.67 9.31
CA ALA A 117 6.94 6.26 9.06
C ALA A 117 7.58 6.75 10.35
N GLY A 118 8.90 6.59 10.42
CA GLY A 118 9.70 6.96 11.58
C GLY A 118 11.17 6.61 11.37
N TYR A 119 11.86 6.23 12.44
CA TYR A 119 13.27 5.79 12.43
C TYR A 119 13.52 4.84 13.60
#